data_AF-A0A5A9E410-F1
#
_entry.id   AF-A0A5A9E410-F1
#
_cell.length_a   1.000
_cell.length_b   1.000
_cell.length_c   1.000
_cell.angle_alpha   90.00
_cell.angle_beta   90.00
_cell.angle_gamma   90.00
#
_symmetry.space_group_name_H-M   'P 1'
#
loop_
_entity.id
_entity.type
_entity.pdbx_description
1 polymer ?
#
loop_
_entity_poly.entity_id
_entity_poly.type
_entity_poly.pdbx_seq_one_letter_code
_entity_poly.pdbx_strand_id
1 'polypeptide(L)'
;MNQESLSNLISINNDVLWGVILVMGHLISTTLALAIFSSILLQNKKKGLLFLILLIVMGVLTLYRVMSYSITFGIIIGFMYIILCFVTFISLIRKMTRENQL
;
A
#
# COMPACT_ATOMS: atom_id res chain seq x y z
N MET A 1 27.28 17.41 27.41
CA MET A 1 26.42 16.59 26.51
C MET A 1 26.76 15.14 26.79
N ASN A 2 25.85 14.38 27.43
CA ASN A 2 26.14 13.04 27.95
C ASN A 2 26.02 11.98 26.85
N GLN A 3 26.85 10.93 26.89
CA GLN A 3 26.79 9.80 25.93
C GLN A 3 25.39 9.20 25.79
N GLU A 4 24.63 9.15 26.89
CA GLU A 4 23.24 8.67 26.92
C GLU A 4 22.28 9.53 26.06
N SER A 5 22.50 10.85 26.00
CA SER A 5 21.72 11.72 25.11
C SER A 5 22.05 11.50 23.63
N LEU A 6 23.30 11.14 23.31
CA LEU A 6 23.72 10.90 21.93
C LEU A 6 23.17 9.55 21.42
N SER A 7 23.21 8.49 22.24
CA SER A 7 22.69 7.17 21.87
C SER A 7 21.18 7.21 21.63
N ASN A 8 20.44 7.95 22.46
CA ASN A 8 18.99 8.09 22.30
C ASN A 8 18.62 8.82 21.00
N LEU A 9 19.35 9.88 20.64
CA LEU A 9 19.13 10.60 19.38
C LEU A 9 19.43 9.72 18.16
N ILE A 10 20.48 8.91 18.20
CA ILE A 10 20.82 7.98 17.12
C ILE A 10 19.73 6.91 16.97
N SER A 11 19.23 6.35 18.08
CA SER A 11 18.15 5.36 18.05
C SER A 11 16.88 5.93 17.43
N ILE A 12 16.44 7.12 17.86
CA ILE A 12 15.23 7.78 17.34
C ILE A 12 15.35 8.02 15.83
N ASN A 13 16.51 8.51 15.35
CA ASN A 13 16.73 8.72 13.92
C ASN A 13 16.64 7.42 13.12
N ASN A 14 17.16 6.32 13.66
CA ASN A 14 17.11 5.03 12.99
C ASN A 14 15.68 4.50 12.90
N ASP A 15 14.89 4.60 13.97
CA ASP A 15 13.49 4.17 13.99
C ASP A 15 12.63 4.94 12.98
N VAL A 16 12.85 6.26 12.88
CA VAL A 16 12.19 7.11 11.88
C VAL A 16 12.57 6.69 10.46
N LEU A 17 13.87 6.44 10.20
CA LEU A 17 14.35 6.01 8.89
C LEU A 17 13.73 4.69 8.45
N TRP A 18 13.69 3.68 9.33
CA TRP A 18 13.05 2.39 9.05
C TRP A 18 11.55 2.53 8.80
N GLY A 19 10.88 3.40 9.54
CA GLY A 19 9.48 3.75 9.31
C GLY A 19 9.24 4.31 7.91
N VAL A 20 10.08 5.26 7.46
CA VAL A 20 9.97 5.84 6.12
C VAL A 20 10.22 4.79 5.04
N ILE A 21 11.26 3.96 5.18
CA ILE A 21 11.56 2.87 4.24
C ILE A 21 10.39 1.90 4.13
N LEU A 22 9.78 1.54 5.26
CA LEU A 22 8.64 0.64 5.31
C LEU A 22 7.44 1.23 4.56
N VAL A 23 7.10 2.50 4.81
CA VAL A 23 6.00 3.19 4.14
C VAL A 23 6.26 3.30 2.63
N MET A 24 7.48 3.69 2.22
CA MET A 24 7.84 3.81 0.81
C MET A 24 7.80 2.45 0.09
N GLY A 25 8.31 1.40 0.73
CA GLY A 25 8.24 0.03 0.20
C GLY A 25 6.79 -0.44 0.00
N HIS A 26 5.92 -0.15 0.96
CA HIS A 26 4.49 -0.45 0.83
C HIS A 26 3.84 0.36 -0.29
N LEU A 27 4.17 1.65 -0.41
CA LEU A 27 3.61 2.52 -1.45
C LEU A 27 3.95 2.02 -2.85
N ILE A 28 5.23 1.70 -3.10
CA ILE A 28 5.71 1.21 -4.41
C ILE A 28 5.08 -0.14 -4.74
N SER A 29 5.14 -1.10 -3.81
CA SER A 29 4.63 -2.47 -4.03
C SER A 29 3.11 -2.49 -4.25
N THR A 30 2.36 -1.73 -3.44
CA THR A 30 0.88 -1.67 -3.53
C THR A 30 0.45 -0.98 -4.82
N THR A 31 1.13 0.10 -5.22
CA THR A 31 0.86 0.78 -6.49
C THR A 31 1.10 -0.14 -7.68
N LEU A 32 2.20 -0.89 -7.67
CA LEU A 32 2.51 -1.86 -8.71
C LEU A 32 1.46 -2.98 -8.76
N ALA A 33 1.06 -3.52 -7.61
CA ALA A 33 0.03 -4.55 -7.54
C ALA A 33 -1.33 -4.06 -8.07
N LEU A 34 -1.71 -2.82 -7.76
CA LEU A 34 -2.93 -2.18 -8.27
C LEU A 34 -2.86 -1.93 -9.79
N ALA A 35 -1.68 -1.57 -10.32
CA ALA A 35 -1.48 -1.42 -11.77
C ALA A 35 -1.62 -2.77 -12.50
N ILE A 36 -1.05 -3.84 -11.94
CA ILE A 36 -1.20 -5.22 -12.45
C ILE A 36 -2.67 -5.64 -12.40
N PHE A 37 -3.35 -5.41 -11.26
CA PHE A 37 -4.79 -5.66 -11.12
C PHE A 37 -5.59 -4.96 -12.21
N SER A 38 -5.35 -3.65 -12.42
CA SER A 38 -6.06 -2.89 -13.45
C SER A 38 -5.85 -3.49 -14.84
N SER A 39 -4.64 -3.94 -15.16
CA SER A 39 -4.34 -4.58 -16.45
C SER A 39 -5.08 -5.91 -16.62
N ILE A 40 -5.04 -6.78 -15.61
CA ILE A 40 -5.71 -8.09 -15.64
C ILE A 40 -7.22 -7.93 -15.73
N LEU A 41 -7.80 -6.98 -15.00
CA LEU A 41 -9.24 -6.76 -14.97
C LEU A 41 -9.78 -6.31 -16.33
N LEU A 42 -9.05 -5.43 -17.03
CA LEU A 42 -9.43 -4.98 -18.38
C LEU A 42 -9.41 -6.14 -19.38
N GLN A 43 -8.41 -7.01 -19.32
CA GLN A 43 -8.32 -8.17 -20.23
C GLN A 43 -9.30 -9.29 -19.88
N ASN A 44 -9.48 -9.60 -18.60
CA ASN A 44 -10.34 -10.68 -18.14
C ASN A 44 -10.92 -10.38 -16.75
N LYS A 45 -12.18 -9.94 -16.74
CA LYS A 45 -12.90 -9.56 -15.51
C LYS A 45 -12.89 -10.66 -14.44
N LYS A 46 -13.05 -11.94 -14.81
CA LYS A 46 -13.09 -13.07 -13.85
C LYS A 46 -11.73 -13.26 -13.16
N LYS A 47 -10.63 -13.26 -13.93
CA LYS A 47 -9.27 -13.40 -13.39
C LYS A 47 -8.85 -12.17 -12.57
N GLY A 48 -9.24 -10.97 -13.00
CA GLY A 48 -8.98 -9.74 -12.26
C GLY A 48 -9.66 -9.73 -10.89
N LEU A 49 -10.90 -10.22 -10.80
CA LEU A 49 -11.63 -10.32 -9.54
C LEU A 49 -10.97 -11.33 -8.57
N LEU A 50 -10.48 -12.46 -9.10
CA LEU A 50 -9.72 -13.43 -8.30
C LEU A 50 -8.39 -12.84 -7.79
N PHE A 51 -7.68 -12.08 -8.63
CA PHE A 51 -6.48 -11.36 -8.23
C PHE A 51 -6.77 -10.30 -7.16
N LEU A 52 -7.91 -9.60 -7.24
CA LEU A 52 -8.32 -8.61 -6.25
C LEU A 52 -8.56 -9.25 -4.88
N ILE A 53 -9.21 -10.41 -4.83
CA ILE A 53 -9.42 -11.14 -3.57
C ILE A 53 -8.07 -11.51 -2.95
N LEU A 54 -7.13 -12.04 -3.74
CA LEU A 54 -5.76 -12.32 -3.30
C LEU A 54 -5.06 -11.06 -2.76
N LEU A 55 -5.20 -9.93 -3.46
CA LEU A 55 -4.62 -8.65 -3.07
C LEU A 55 -5.18 -8.16 -1.73
N ILE A 56 -6.50 -8.26 -1.53
CA ILE A 56 -7.16 -7.88 -0.27
C ILE A 56 -6.69 -8.77 0.87
N VAL A 57 -6.66 -10.10 0.68
CA VAL A 57 -6.19 -11.04 1.70
C VAL A 57 -4.75 -10.73 2.11
N MET A 58 -3.85 -10.56 1.13
CA MET A 58 -2.46 -10.19 1.40
C MET A 58 -2.33 -8.82 2.08
N GLY A 59 -3.13 -7.84 1.65
CA GLY A 59 -3.17 -6.50 2.24
C GLY A 59 -3.61 -6.52 3.70
N VAL A 60 -4.67 -7.27 4.04
CA VAL A 60 -5.17 -7.40 5.42
C VAL A 60 -4.15 -8.12 6.30
N LEU A 61 -3.55 -9.22 5.83
CA LEU A 61 -2.50 -9.92 6.59
C LEU A 61 -1.28 -9.03 6.85
N THR A 62 -0.88 -8.25 5.86
CA THR A 62 0.24 -7.30 5.98
C THR A 62 -0.10 -6.20 6.97
N LEU A 63 -1.30 -5.60 6.86
CA LEU A 63 -1.76 -4.56 7.77
C LEU A 63 -1.86 -5.06 9.21
N TYR A 64 -2.34 -6.29 9.42
CA TYR A 64 -2.37 -6.93 10.75
C TYR A 64 -0.98 -7.06 11.37
N ARG A 65 0.02 -7.48 10.58
CA ARG A 65 1.42 -7.54 11.03
C ARG A 65 1.97 -6.17 11.38
N VAL A 66 1.71 -5.15 10.56
CA VAL A 66 2.19 -3.79 10.83
C VAL A 66 1.51 -3.21 12.07
N MET A 67 0.18 -3.37 12.23
CA MET A 67 -0.56 -2.94 13.42
C MET A 67 -0.05 -3.60 14.70
N SER A 68 0.36 -4.87 14.62
CA SER A 68 0.94 -5.60 15.76
C SER A 68 2.31 -5.04 16.16
N TYR A 69 3.08 -4.51 15.20
CA TYR A 69 4.35 -3.84 15.46
C TYR A 69 4.16 -2.40 15.98
N SER A 70 3.29 -1.64 15.31
CA SER A 70 2.94 -0.27 15.70
C SER A 70 1.59 0.13 15.13
N ILE A 71 0.68 0.48 16.04
CA ILE A 71 -0.68 0.95 15.71
C ILE A 71 -0.61 2.20 14.83
N THR A 72 0.26 3.15 15.16
CA THR A 72 0.41 4.41 14.40
C THR A 72 0.80 4.16 12.95
N PHE A 73 1.81 3.31 12.71
CA PHE A 73 2.20 2.94 11.34
C PHE A 73 1.11 2.16 10.62
N GLY A 74 0.42 1.26 11.32
CA GLY A 74 -0.71 0.53 10.76
C GLY A 74 -1.82 1.46 10.27
N ILE A 75 -2.18 2.49 11.04
CA ILE A 75 -3.19 3.48 10.63
C ILE A 75 -2.72 4.26 9.39
N ILE A 76 -1.45 4.70 9.34
CA ILE A 76 -0.89 5.44 8.20
C ILE A 76 -0.97 4.60 6.92
N ILE A 77 -0.55 3.33 6.98
CA ILE A 77 -0.59 2.42 5.82
C ILE A 77 -2.02 2.07 5.44
N GLY A 78 -2.91 1.88 6.42
CA GLY A 78 -4.34 1.66 6.18
C GLY A 78 -4.97 2.83 5.42
N PHE A 79 -4.68 4.06 5.82
CA PHE A 79 -5.16 5.26 5.13
C PHE A 79 -4.58 5.37 3.71
N MET A 80 -3.30 5.05 3.54
CA MET A 80 -2.65 4.98 2.23
C MET A 80 -3.37 3.99 1.29
N TYR A 81 -3.75 2.80 1.78
CA TYR A 81 -4.48 1.80 0.99
C TYR A 81 -5.84 2.32 0.51
N ILE A 82 -6.58 3.04 1.37
CA ILE A 82 -7.86 3.63 1.01
C ILE A 82 -7.70 4.63 -0.15
N ILE A 83 -6.71 5.52 -0.06
CA ILE A 83 -6.41 6.51 -1.11
C ILE A 83 -6.03 5.81 -2.42
N LEU A 84 -5.13 4.84 -2.37
CA LEU A 84 -4.68 4.11 -3.56
C LEU A 84 -5.81 3.33 -4.23
N CYS A 85 -6.67 2.68 -3.45
CA CYS A 85 -7.88 2.02 -3.96
C CYS A 85 -8.80 3.00 -4.67
N PHE A 86 -9.05 4.17 -4.07
CA PHE A 86 -9.90 5.20 -4.67
C PHE A 86 -9.33 5.74 -5.99
N VAL A 87 -8.04 6.06 -6.01
CA VAL A 87 -7.33 6.52 -7.22
C VAL A 87 -7.38 5.45 -8.33
N THR A 88 -7.15 4.18 -7.97
CA THR A 88 -7.20 3.06 -8.93
C THR A 88 -8.60 2.87 -9.48
N PHE A 89 -9.64 2.97 -8.64
CA PHE A 89 -11.03 2.88 -9.06
C PHE A 89 -11.41 3.96 -10.08
N ILE A 90 -11.04 5.22 -9.83
CA ILE A 90 -11.26 6.32 -10.79
C ILE A 90 -10.53 6.06 -12.10
N SER A 91 -9.25 5.67 -12.02
CA SER A 91 -8.42 5.37 -13.21
C SER A 91 -9.04 4.26 -14.04
N LEU A 92 -9.51 3.21 -13.39
CA LEU A 92 -10.11 2.04 -14.02
C LEU A 92 -11.46 2.37 -14.67
N ILE A 93 -12.34 3.13 -14.00
CA ILE A 93 -13.61 3.59 -14.60
C ILE A 93 -13.33 4.39 -15.87
N ARG A 94 -12.41 5.36 -15.80
CA ARG A 94 -12.04 6.19 -16.96
C ARG A 94 -11.57 5.33 -18.14
N LYS A 95 -10.80 4.28 -17.87
CA LYS A 95 -10.33 3.34 -18.90
C LYS A 95 -11.47 2.50 -19.48
N MET A 96 -12.32 1.91 -18.64
CA MET A 96 -13.46 1.11 -19.10
C MET A 96 -14.46 1.94 -19.91
N THR A 97 -14.73 3.18 -19.52
CA THR A 97 -15.60 4.08 -20.30
C THR A 97 -15.01 4.39 -21.67
N ARG A 98 -13.70 4.58 -21.78
CA ARG A 98 -13.02 4.81 -23.06
C ARG A 98 -13.08 3.57 -23.96
N GLU A 99 -12.86 2.37 -23.42
CA GLU A 99 -12.96 1.12 -24.19
C GLU A 99 -14.38 0.85 -24.68
N ASN A 100 -15.41 1.16 -23.90
CA ASN A 100 -16.81 0.99 -24.32
C ASN A 100 -17.28 1.99 -25.41
N GLN A 101 -16.49 3.04 -25.69
CA GLN A 101 -16.78 4.03 -26.73
C GLN A 101 -16.00 3.82 -28.04
N LEU A 102 -15.13 2.81 -28.08
CA LEU A 102 -14.38 2.36 -29.27
C LEU A 102 -15.01 1.09 -29.84
#